data_AF-A0A919UG06-F1
#
_entry.id   AF-A0A919UG06-F1
#
_cell.length_a   1.000
_cell.length_b   1.000
_cell.length_c   1.000
_cell.angle_alpha   90.00
_cell.angle_beta   90.00
_cell.angle_gamma   90.00
#
_symmetry.space_group_name_H-M   'P 1'
#
loop_
_entity.id
_entity.type
_entity.pdbx_description
1 polymer ?
#
loop_
_entity_poly.entity_id
_entity_poly.type
_entity_poly.pdbx_seq_one_letter_code
_entity_poly.pdbx_strand_id
1 'polypeptide(L)'
;MRVAAVQFAVGQDVSANLASCLRMIDQAAAERADLVVLPEFCNHLSWYDDRDHARRMACRLGDPFLTAIAARAAQHGCFVKINVTLAQDDGRTTGTNLLFGPDGALLGQSDKQTLMGSENDHLHRGSENGPVMATGFGTVGMYACMEGVAPEVARGLALRGAEVLLNSLNSFATDEASLHIPVRAAENRVWVVAANKVGPLLPADKLDVISAGLKVPPEWLHGAGESQIVAPDGTVVAKGPRTGEAVVVADIDPALARDKRRPDGTDRFTARRGSVYAPIGRPPQDPRPPQAAESLHAAVVRGHGGVPEALSAGARLLVLPELQDPSVVAALQELLRDTAAVAVTSVVEDGAHTGVVVSAAGVIGRQLQLHPVARLDGRVDRHGDGLETFDLPWGRLAVVVGDDAIYPEVFRLAAIAGADVVAVPFSPAEDWELALGLPERAAENRLNIVAATPLGTPAAFYALSPDFTLWTAWEGPFTGRISHPLVTEVPAGTAVATAVLAPAQSRNKLVSRGTDLLDGRPWQLVDALTR
;
A
#
# COMPACT_ATOMS: atom_id res chain seq x y z
N MET A 1 -19.33 17.70 -3.34
CA MET A 1 -18.36 18.72 -2.87
C MET A 1 -17.22 18.79 -3.86
N ARG A 2 -16.55 19.93 -3.99
CA ARG A 2 -15.38 20.08 -4.87
C ARG A 2 -14.10 20.03 -4.05
N VAL A 3 -13.15 19.20 -4.44
CA VAL A 3 -11.88 19.04 -3.73
C VAL A 3 -10.70 19.39 -4.63
N ALA A 4 -9.61 19.86 -4.03
CA ALA A 4 -8.37 20.17 -4.72
C ALA A 4 -7.17 19.45 -4.08
N ALA A 5 -6.39 18.76 -4.89
CA ALA A 5 -5.02 18.38 -4.56
C ALA A 5 -4.06 19.34 -5.29
N VAL A 6 -3.19 20.03 -4.55
CA VAL A 6 -2.26 20.98 -5.16
C VAL A 6 -0.83 20.44 -5.15
N GLN A 7 -0.08 20.69 -6.20
CA GLN A 7 1.35 20.35 -6.29
C GLN A 7 2.18 21.59 -6.57
N PHE A 8 3.27 21.74 -5.82
CA PHE A 8 4.27 22.79 -6.00
C PHE A 8 5.60 22.36 -5.40
N ALA A 9 6.66 23.12 -5.71
CA ALA A 9 7.98 22.90 -5.16
C ALA A 9 8.15 23.58 -3.80
N VAL A 10 8.86 22.92 -2.90
CA VAL A 10 9.16 23.44 -1.56
C VAL A 10 10.68 23.51 -1.41
N GLY A 11 11.20 24.66 -0.96
CA GLY A 11 12.62 24.88 -0.72
C GLY A 11 12.97 24.97 0.77
N GLN A 12 14.14 25.54 1.06
CA GLN A 12 14.61 25.78 2.44
C GLN A 12 14.18 27.15 3.00
N ASP A 13 13.65 28.05 2.16
CA ASP A 13 13.14 29.35 2.62
C ASP A 13 11.67 29.23 3.05
N VAL A 14 11.44 29.27 4.37
CA VAL A 14 10.10 29.17 4.98
C VAL A 14 9.16 30.28 4.50
N SER A 15 9.65 31.49 4.28
CA SER A 15 8.82 32.62 3.84
C SER A 15 8.39 32.46 2.38
N ALA A 16 9.30 32.01 1.52
CA ALA A 16 8.98 31.69 0.12
C ALA A 16 7.99 30.52 0.04
N ASN A 17 8.18 29.49 0.87
CA ASN A 17 7.28 28.35 0.95
C ASN A 17 5.87 28.76 1.41
N LEU A 18 5.76 29.66 2.40
CA LEU A 18 4.47 30.21 2.84
C LEU A 18 3.77 30.95 1.70
N ALA A 19 4.49 31.79 0.96
CA ALA A 19 3.95 32.51 -0.18
C ALA A 19 3.41 31.54 -1.26
N SER A 20 4.12 30.45 -1.53
CA SER A 20 3.64 29.39 -2.42
C SER A 20 2.38 28.70 -1.87
N CYS A 21 2.35 28.34 -0.59
CA CYS A 21 1.17 27.73 0.03
C CYS A 21 -0.06 28.62 -0.12
N LEU A 22 0.05 29.92 0.23
CA LEU A 22 -1.06 30.87 0.15
C LEU A 22 -1.54 31.05 -1.28
N ARG A 23 -0.63 31.18 -2.24
CA ARG A 23 -0.95 31.29 -3.68
C ARG A 23 -1.67 30.05 -4.19
N MET A 24 -1.23 28.86 -3.81
CA MET A 24 -1.88 27.61 -4.26
C MET A 24 -3.27 27.44 -3.62
N ILE A 25 -3.46 27.88 -2.37
CA ILE A 25 -4.80 27.94 -1.75
C ILE A 25 -5.69 28.95 -2.48
N ASP A 26 -5.17 30.15 -2.82
CA ASP A 26 -5.91 31.15 -3.61
C ASP A 26 -6.36 30.60 -4.96
N GLN A 27 -5.49 29.85 -5.66
CA GLN A 27 -5.82 29.23 -6.94
C GLN A 27 -6.86 28.11 -6.80
N ALA A 28 -6.74 27.26 -5.77
CA ALA A 28 -7.74 26.23 -5.49
C ALA A 28 -9.11 26.83 -5.11
N ALA A 29 -9.11 27.95 -4.37
CA ALA A 29 -10.33 28.69 -4.05
C ALA A 29 -10.95 29.35 -5.30
N ALA A 30 -10.15 29.82 -6.25
CA ALA A 30 -10.64 30.32 -7.54
C ALA A 30 -11.36 29.22 -8.35
N GLU A 31 -10.91 27.97 -8.20
CA GLU A 31 -11.58 26.77 -8.71
C GLU A 31 -12.79 26.33 -7.86
N ARG A 32 -13.16 27.10 -6.82
CA ARG A 32 -14.27 26.82 -5.89
C ARG A 32 -14.12 25.50 -5.12
N ALA A 33 -12.90 25.13 -4.75
CA ALA A 33 -12.68 23.96 -3.92
C ALA A 33 -13.17 24.19 -2.48
N ASP A 34 -14.01 23.28 -1.98
CA ASP A 34 -14.46 23.22 -0.59
C ASP A 34 -13.36 22.70 0.35
N LEU A 35 -12.42 21.92 -0.18
CA LEU A 35 -11.31 21.29 0.55
C LEU A 35 -10.04 21.30 -0.30
N VAL A 36 -8.94 21.77 0.27
CA VAL A 36 -7.62 21.87 -0.38
C VAL A 36 -6.59 21.06 0.40
N VAL A 37 -5.90 20.14 -0.27
CA VAL A 37 -4.81 19.34 0.29
C VAL A 37 -3.49 19.83 -0.29
N LEU A 38 -2.54 20.20 0.58
CA LEU A 38 -1.18 20.62 0.20
C LEU A 38 -0.18 19.46 0.37
N PRO A 39 0.97 19.50 -0.33
CA PRO A 39 2.03 18.51 -0.19
C PRO A 39 2.64 18.44 1.22
N GLU A 40 3.39 17.37 1.49
CA GLU A 40 3.98 17.11 2.81
C GLU A 40 5.14 18.06 3.11
N PHE A 41 5.40 18.39 4.38
CA PHE A 41 6.45 19.33 4.76
C PHE A 41 6.39 20.63 3.94
N CYS A 42 5.22 21.24 3.83
CA CYS A 42 5.03 22.42 2.98
C CYS A 42 5.72 23.68 3.54
N ASN A 43 6.22 23.65 4.79
CA ASN A 43 6.95 24.75 5.42
C ASN A 43 8.44 24.76 5.07
N HIS A 44 9.06 23.60 4.86
CA HIS A 44 10.51 23.46 4.64
C HIS A 44 10.84 22.10 4.03
N LEU A 45 11.93 21.96 3.26
CA LEU A 45 12.43 20.64 2.85
C LEU A 45 12.65 19.71 4.05
N SER A 46 12.30 18.43 3.94
CA SER A 46 12.48 17.43 4.99
C SER A 46 13.93 16.93 5.07
N TRP A 47 14.88 17.86 5.04
CA TRP A 47 16.31 17.63 5.09
C TRP A 47 16.93 18.57 6.12
N TYR A 48 17.55 17.98 7.15
CA TYR A 48 18.10 18.69 8.29
C TYR A 48 19.54 18.23 8.54
N ASP A 49 20.34 19.09 9.16
CA ASP A 49 21.70 18.73 9.55
C ASP A 49 21.71 17.96 10.88
N ASP A 50 20.81 18.36 11.79
CA ASP A 50 20.63 17.79 13.11
C ASP A 50 19.20 18.07 13.64
N ARG A 51 18.90 17.54 14.83
CA ARG A 51 17.59 17.73 15.49
C ARG A 51 17.32 19.19 15.87
N ASP A 52 18.34 19.98 16.17
CA ASP A 52 18.20 21.40 16.50
C ASP A 52 17.86 22.22 15.25
N HIS A 53 18.45 21.89 14.09
CA HIS A 53 18.10 22.46 12.81
C HIS A 53 16.64 22.13 12.47
N ALA A 54 16.23 20.87 12.61
CA ALA A 54 14.82 20.49 12.44
C ALA A 54 13.89 21.32 13.34
N ARG A 55 14.23 21.49 14.63
CA ARG A 55 13.44 22.28 15.58
C ARG A 55 13.44 23.78 15.29
N ARG A 56 14.52 24.34 14.73
CA ARG A 56 14.60 25.74 14.31
C ARG A 56 13.69 26.02 13.11
N MET A 57 13.64 25.11 12.14
CA MET A 57 12.81 25.24 10.92
C MET A 57 11.35 24.82 11.13
N ALA A 58 11.04 24.17 12.24
CA ALA A 58 9.71 23.72 12.57
C ALA A 58 8.74 24.88 12.87
N CYS A 59 7.50 24.72 12.40
CA CYS A 59 6.38 25.55 12.81
C CYS A 59 6.05 25.36 14.30
N ARG A 60 5.28 26.29 14.86
CA ARG A 60 4.62 26.19 16.17
C ARG A 60 3.17 26.61 16.02
N LEU A 61 2.27 25.99 16.79
CA LEU A 61 0.88 26.42 16.81
C LEU A 61 0.79 27.90 17.20
N GLY A 62 0.04 28.68 16.41
CA GLY A 62 -0.07 30.14 16.58
C GLY A 62 1.09 30.96 16.01
N ASP A 63 2.08 30.34 15.36
CA ASP A 63 3.13 31.09 14.67
C ASP A 63 2.60 31.81 13.40
N PRO A 64 3.39 32.71 12.79
CA PRO A 64 2.96 33.42 11.60
C PRO A 64 2.62 32.52 10.40
N PHE A 65 3.31 31.38 10.24
CA PHE A 65 3.08 30.47 9.12
C PHE A 65 1.70 29.83 9.22
N LEU A 66 1.40 29.17 10.35
CA LEU A 66 0.14 28.49 10.58
C LEU A 66 -1.03 29.49 10.73
N THR A 67 -0.78 30.65 11.32
CA THR A 67 -1.79 31.73 11.40
C THR A 67 -2.18 32.22 10.01
N ALA A 68 -1.22 32.38 9.09
CA ALA A 68 -1.53 32.80 7.72
C ALA A 68 -2.31 31.73 6.93
N ILE A 69 -1.99 30.44 7.13
CA ILE A 69 -2.76 29.34 6.52
C ILE A 69 -4.20 29.32 7.07
N ALA A 70 -4.38 29.41 8.39
CA ALA A 70 -5.69 29.47 9.03
C ALA A 70 -6.52 30.67 8.54
N ALA A 71 -5.91 31.86 8.47
CA ALA A 71 -6.57 33.05 7.94
C ALA A 71 -6.98 32.89 6.47
N ARG A 72 -6.17 32.18 5.68
CA ARG A 72 -6.48 31.92 4.27
C ARG A 72 -7.62 30.92 4.08
N ALA A 73 -7.68 29.89 4.93
CA ALA A 73 -8.83 28.97 4.99
C ALA A 73 -10.12 29.74 5.32
N ALA A 74 -10.07 30.60 6.35
CA ALA A 74 -11.20 31.45 6.75
C ALA A 74 -11.64 32.43 5.65
N GLN A 75 -10.68 33.07 4.98
CA GLN A 75 -10.93 34.02 3.90
C GLN A 75 -11.72 33.39 2.75
N HIS A 76 -11.40 32.15 2.38
CA HIS A 76 -12.03 31.45 1.27
C HIS A 76 -13.19 30.53 1.68
N GLY A 77 -13.44 30.38 2.98
CA GLY A 77 -14.49 29.50 3.49
C GLY A 77 -14.26 28.03 3.13
N CYS A 78 -13.00 27.59 3.03
CA CYS A 78 -12.65 26.22 2.62
C CYS A 78 -11.82 25.52 3.70
N PHE A 79 -11.84 24.19 3.66
CA PHE A 79 -10.98 23.37 4.50
C PHE A 79 -9.58 23.30 3.89
N VAL A 80 -8.54 23.36 4.71
CA VAL A 80 -7.14 23.28 4.25
C VAL A 80 -6.38 22.24 5.05
N LYS A 81 -5.94 21.18 4.37
CA LYS A 81 -5.08 20.13 4.93
C LYS A 81 -3.63 20.40 4.54
N ILE A 82 -2.76 20.49 5.53
CA ILE A 82 -1.31 20.61 5.33
C ILE A 82 -0.58 19.54 6.14
N ASN A 83 0.70 19.35 5.81
CA ASN A 83 1.64 18.68 6.70
C ASN A 83 2.92 19.52 6.80
N VAL A 84 3.43 19.68 8.01
CA VAL A 84 4.59 20.52 8.33
C VAL A 84 5.50 19.83 9.34
N THR A 85 6.75 20.24 9.40
CA THR A 85 7.58 19.96 10.59
C THR A 85 7.08 20.83 11.73
N LEU A 86 6.64 20.21 12.83
CA LEU A 86 6.06 20.89 13.98
C LEU A 86 6.92 20.68 15.23
N ALA A 87 7.22 21.76 15.94
CA ALA A 87 7.84 21.69 17.26
C ALA A 87 6.73 21.54 18.30
N GLN A 88 6.74 20.41 19.01
CA GLN A 88 5.82 20.12 20.08
C GLN A 88 6.25 20.79 21.39
N ASP A 89 5.28 21.06 22.26
CA ASP A 89 5.50 21.66 23.59
C ASP A 89 6.28 20.72 24.52
N ASP A 90 6.16 19.40 24.32
CA ASP A 90 6.90 18.37 25.05
C ASP A 90 8.37 18.24 24.64
N GLY A 91 8.84 19.10 23.72
CA GLY A 91 10.21 19.10 23.22
C GLY A 91 10.44 18.22 21.99
N ARG A 92 9.47 17.39 21.57
CA ARG A 92 9.57 16.64 20.32
C ARG A 92 9.49 17.57 19.10
N THR A 93 9.96 17.04 17.98
CA THR A 93 9.79 17.63 16.64
C THR A 93 9.26 16.52 15.73
N THR A 94 8.13 16.73 15.09
CA THR A 94 7.37 15.70 14.35
C THR A 94 7.04 16.19 12.94
N GLY A 95 6.83 15.27 12.00
CA GLY A 95 6.06 15.58 10.80
C GLY A 95 4.58 15.50 11.14
N THR A 96 3.82 16.58 11.02
CA THR A 96 2.47 16.67 11.58
C THR A 96 1.47 17.13 10.54
N ASN A 97 0.38 16.38 10.39
CA ASN A 97 -0.80 16.74 9.61
C ASN A 97 -1.68 17.68 10.42
N LEU A 98 -2.19 18.73 9.77
CA LEU A 98 -3.11 19.71 10.34
C LEU A 98 -4.27 19.94 9.37
N LEU A 99 -5.50 19.97 9.90
CA LEU A 99 -6.70 20.35 9.16
C LEU A 99 -7.27 21.65 9.72
N PHE A 100 -7.28 22.70 8.90
CA PHE A 100 -7.95 23.95 9.20
C PHE A 100 -9.35 23.95 8.59
N GLY A 101 -10.33 24.41 9.35
CA GLY A 101 -11.71 24.57 8.94
C GLY A 101 -11.97 25.86 8.15
N PRO A 102 -13.17 26.01 7.59
CA PRO A 102 -13.57 27.16 6.78
C PRO A 102 -13.72 28.47 7.58
N ASP A 103 -13.64 28.41 8.90
CA ASP A 103 -13.56 29.55 9.82
C ASP A 103 -12.13 29.82 10.31
N GLY A 104 -11.16 29.04 9.83
CA GLY A 104 -9.76 29.08 10.25
C GLY A 104 -9.46 28.28 11.52
N ALA A 105 -10.43 27.62 12.14
CA ALA A 105 -10.20 26.81 13.33
C ALA A 105 -9.35 25.56 13.00
N LEU A 106 -8.43 25.18 13.89
CA LEU A 106 -7.73 23.90 13.79
C LEU A 106 -8.68 22.78 14.23
N LEU A 107 -9.12 21.95 13.29
CA LEU A 107 -10.09 20.88 13.52
C LEU A 107 -9.44 19.55 13.92
N GLY A 108 -8.19 19.33 13.50
CA GLY A 108 -7.47 18.13 13.87
C GLY A 108 -5.98 18.21 13.60
N GLN A 109 -5.25 17.39 14.36
CA GLN A 109 -3.80 17.26 14.32
C GLN A 109 -3.45 15.76 14.41
N SER A 110 -2.51 15.29 13.60
CA SER A 110 -1.93 13.96 13.75
C SER A 110 -0.46 13.92 13.35
N ASP A 111 0.37 13.34 14.22
CA ASP A 111 1.78 13.14 13.95
C ASP A 111 1.99 11.89 13.08
N LYS A 112 2.88 11.99 12.09
CA LYS A 112 3.25 10.90 11.17
C LYS A 112 3.83 9.73 11.96
N GLN A 113 3.24 8.56 11.79
CA GLN A 113 3.55 7.33 12.53
C GLN A 113 4.69 6.55 11.87
N THR A 114 4.77 6.60 10.53
CA THR A 114 5.82 5.93 9.74
C THR A 114 6.75 6.97 9.11
N LEU A 115 7.97 7.10 9.63
CA LEU A 115 8.99 8.00 9.07
C LEU A 115 9.83 7.32 8.00
N MET A 116 10.37 8.10 7.06
CA MET A 116 11.20 7.62 5.96
C MET A 116 12.54 8.36 5.84
N GLY A 117 13.63 7.62 5.58
CA GLY A 117 14.94 8.21 5.26
C GLY A 117 15.46 9.16 6.33
N SER A 118 15.85 10.38 5.93
CA SER A 118 16.37 11.44 6.82
C SER A 118 15.41 11.86 7.94
N GLU A 119 14.12 11.59 7.79
CA GLU A 119 13.14 11.86 8.85
C GLU A 119 13.47 11.05 10.11
N ASN A 120 13.95 9.81 9.97
CA ASN A 120 14.30 8.93 11.10
C ASN A 120 15.46 9.48 11.95
N ASP A 121 16.34 10.27 11.36
CA ASP A 121 17.50 10.83 12.06
C ASP A 121 17.11 12.04 12.94
N HIS A 122 16.08 12.78 12.53
CA HIS A 122 15.82 14.13 13.06
C HIS A 122 14.42 14.35 13.64
N LEU A 123 13.44 13.50 13.30
CA LEU A 123 12.05 13.64 13.71
C LEU A 123 11.61 12.51 14.65
N HIS A 124 10.57 12.78 15.43
CA HIS A 124 9.92 11.81 16.31
C HIS A 124 8.67 11.25 15.61
N ARG A 125 8.41 9.97 15.84
CA ARG A 125 7.20 9.27 15.37
C ARG A 125 5.99 9.70 16.20
N GLY A 126 4.83 9.71 15.55
CA GLY A 126 3.54 9.76 16.22
C GLY A 126 3.31 8.52 17.09
N SER A 127 2.77 8.73 18.28
CA SER A 127 2.46 7.66 19.26
C SER A 127 0.97 7.45 19.45
N GLU A 128 0.13 8.11 18.64
CA GLU A 128 -1.31 8.09 18.75
C GLU A 128 -1.95 7.91 17.38
N ASN A 129 -3.13 7.29 17.37
CA ASN A 129 -3.96 7.20 16.19
C ASN A 129 -4.46 8.59 15.78
N GLY A 130 -4.33 8.94 14.50
CA GLY A 130 -4.86 10.21 13.99
C GLY A 130 -6.40 10.29 14.12
N PRO A 131 -6.96 11.49 14.32
CA PRO A 131 -8.40 11.65 14.49
C PRO A 131 -9.14 11.40 13.18
N VAL A 132 -10.39 10.98 13.31
CA VAL A 132 -11.38 10.95 12.23
C VAL A 132 -12.38 12.06 12.52
N MET A 133 -12.54 13.00 11.59
CA MET A 133 -13.22 14.27 11.85
C MET A 133 -14.49 14.36 11.01
N ALA A 134 -15.63 14.56 11.66
CA ALA A 134 -16.87 14.86 10.97
C ALA A 134 -16.82 16.30 10.43
N THR A 135 -17.17 16.47 9.16
CA THR A 135 -17.33 17.78 8.51
C THR A 135 -18.74 17.89 7.94
N GLY A 136 -19.13 19.08 7.46
CA GLY A 136 -20.44 19.30 6.83
C GLY A 136 -20.70 18.48 5.57
N PHE A 137 -19.66 17.90 4.95
CA PHE A 137 -19.76 17.15 3.70
C PHE A 137 -19.39 15.67 3.82
N GLY A 138 -18.91 15.22 4.97
CA GLY A 138 -18.47 13.86 5.19
C GLY A 138 -17.40 13.75 6.26
N THR A 139 -16.98 12.52 6.54
CA THR A 139 -16.00 12.23 7.57
C THR A 139 -14.62 12.09 6.96
N VAL A 140 -13.63 12.84 7.47
CA VAL A 140 -12.28 12.90 6.90
C VAL A 140 -11.23 12.29 7.82
N GLY A 141 -10.23 11.62 7.21
CA GLY A 141 -9.01 11.13 7.87
C GLY A 141 -7.76 11.68 7.19
N MET A 142 -6.67 11.86 7.94
CA MET A 142 -5.41 12.41 7.42
C MET A 142 -4.26 11.43 7.59
N TYR A 143 -3.43 11.33 6.56
CA TYR A 143 -2.15 10.61 6.60
C TYR A 143 -1.13 11.29 5.67
N ALA A 144 0.12 10.85 5.71
CA ALA A 144 1.19 11.42 4.91
C ALA A 144 2.17 10.37 4.33
N CYS A 145 2.38 10.45 3.02
CA CYS A 145 3.45 9.81 2.25
C CYS A 145 3.65 8.33 2.59
N MET A 146 4.72 7.99 3.32
CA MET A 146 5.09 6.62 3.68
C MET A 146 3.98 5.87 4.44
N GLU A 147 3.08 6.57 5.13
CA GLU A 147 1.89 5.96 5.75
C GLU A 147 0.88 5.41 4.73
N GLY A 148 0.97 5.83 3.46
CA GLY A 148 0.18 5.34 2.34
C GLY A 148 0.77 4.14 1.61
N VAL A 149 2.06 3.86 1.80
CA VAL A 149 2.74 2.69 1.22
C VAL A 149 2.39 1.41 1.97
N ALA A 150 1.92 1.51 3.21
CA ALA A 150 1.41 0.40 4.01
C ALA A 150 -0.07 0.65 4.39
N PRO A 151 -0.88 -0.39 4.62
CA PRO A 151 -2.32 -0.25 4.74
C PRO A 151 -2.77 0.22 6.13
N GLU A 152 -1.97 0.05 7.19
CA GLU A 152 -2.43 0.13 8.58
C GLU A 152 -3.07 1.48 8.94
N VAL A 153 -2.45 2.59 8.54
CA VAL A 153 -2.97 3.94 8.84
C VAL A 153 -4.25 4.21 8.07
N ALA A 154 -4.25 3.99 6.75
CA ALA A 154 -5.41 4.20 5.89
C ALA A 154 -6.60 3.31 6.28
N ARG A 155 -6.33 2.02 6.52
CA ARG A 155 -7.33 1.03 7.00
C ARG A 155 -7.87 1.42 8.36
N GLY A 156 -7.02 1.82 9.30
CA GLY A 156 -7.44 2.25 10.63
C GLY A 156 -8.35 3.48 10.61
N LEU A 157 -8.05 4.46 9.76
CA LEU A 157 -8.92 5.63 9.55
C LEU A 157 -10.27 5.24 8.93
N ALA A 158 -10.25 4.40 7.90
CA ALA A 158 -11.47 3.96 7.21
C ALA A 158 -12.38 3.13 8.14
N LEU A 159 -11.83 2.19 8.91
CA LEU A 159 -12.58 1.39 9.90
C LEU A 159 -13.21 2.25 11.00
N ARG A 160 -12.59 3.40 11.33
CA ARG A 160 -13.16 4.39 12.25
C ARG A 160 -14.16 5.35 11.58
N GLY A 161 -14.53 5.11 10.32
CA GLY A 161 -15.61 5.80 9.62
C GLY A 161 -15.17 6.90 8.66
N ALA A 162 -13.88 7.03 8.33
CA ALA A 162 -13.46 7.98 7.31
C ALA A 162 -14.05 7.64 5.93
N GLU A 163 -14.62 8.64 5.27
CA GLU A 163 -15.20 8.57 3.91
C GLU A 163 -14.25 9.18 2.87
N VAL A 164 -13.42 10.14 3.30
CA VAL A 164 -12.41 10.79 2.49
C VAL A 164 -11.07 10.78 3.24
N LEU A 165 -10.01 10.26 2.63
CA LEU A 165 -8.66 10.29 3.17
C LEU A 165 -7.82 11.37 2.47
N LEU A 166 -7.08 12.14 3.26
CA LEU A 166 -6.28 13.27 2.81
C LEU A 166 -4.80 12.94 2.94
N ASN A 167 -4.13 12.77 1.79
CA ASN A 167 -2.72 12.36 1.74
C ASN A 167 -1.84 13.55 1.32
N SER A 168 -0.88 13.91 2.16
CA SER A 168 0.20 14.83 1.78
C SER A 168 1.45 14.01 1.48
N LEU A 169 2.07 14.23 0.33
CA LEU A 169 3.23 13.47 -0.14
C LEU A 169 4.46 14.35 -0.36
N ASN A 170 5.62 13.78 -0.06
CA ASN A 170 6.96 14.26 -0.39
C ASN A 170 7.73 13.09 -1.02
N SER A 171 7.31 12.66 -2.21
CA SER A 171 7.86 11.47 -2.86
C SER A 171 8.25 11.77 -4.31
N PHE A 172 9.38 11.21 -4.74
CA PHE A 172 9.82 11.20 -6.13
C PHE A 172 9.37 9.93 -6.86
N ALA A 173 8.82 8.95 -6.13
CA ALA A 173 8.44 7.67 -6.67
C ALA A 173 7.21 7.77 -7.59
N THR A 174 7.25 7.14 -8.75
CA THR A 174 6.13 7.12 -9.71
C THR A 174 5.02 6.15 -9.29
N ASP A 175 5.36 5.15 -8.49
CA ASP A 175 4.43 4.13 -8.00
C ASP A 175 3.51 4.62 -6.87
N GLU A 176 3.75 5.79 -6.29
CA GLU A 176 2.76 6.49 -5.46
C GLU A 176 1.47 6.71 -6.24
N ALA A 177 1.58 7.35 -7.40
CA ALA A 177 0.42 7.72 -8.20
C ALA A 177 -0.16 6.53 -8.97
N SER A 178 0.68 5.58 -9.40
CA SER A 178 0.20 4.43 -10.19
C SER A 178 -0.27 3.24 -9.37
N LEU A 179 0.07 3.16 -8.07
CA LEU A 179 -0.22 1.98 -7.25
C LEU A 179 -0.69 2.33 -5.82
N HIS A 180 0.17 2.98 -5.01
CA HIS A 180 -0.08 3.15 -3.57
C HIS A 180 -1.31 4.01 -3.29
N ILE A 181 -1.51 5.13 -3.99
CA ILE A 181 -2.66 5.99 -3.73
C ILE A 181 -3.98 5.32 -4.20
N PRO A 182 -4.07 4.77 -5.44
CA PRO A 182 -5.33 4.19 -5.90
C PRO A 182 -5.80 2.96 -5.11
N VAL A 183 -4.86 2.09 -4.70
CA VAL A 183 -5.22 0.87 -3.95
C VAL A 183 -5.80 1.20 -2.58
N ARG A 184 -5.32 2.26 -1.90
CA ARG A 184 -5.87 2.69 -0.60
C ARG A 184 -7.31 3.15 -0.72
N ALA A 185 -7.69 3.75 -1.84
CA ALA A 185 -9.08 4.11 -2.13
C ALA A 185 -9.93 2.85 -2.32
N ALA A 186 -9.51 1.96 -3.22
CA ALA A 186 -10.24 0.74 -3.59
C ALA A 186 -10.42 -0.25 -2.44
N GLU A 187 -9.34 -0.57 -1.71
CA GLU A 187 -9.35 -1.58 -0.64
C GLU A 187 -10.22 -1.15 0.55
N ASN A 188 -10.35 0.17 0.76
CA ASN A 188 -11.12 0.76 1.85
C ASN A 188 -12.51 1.26 1.41
N ARG A 189 -12.81 1.30 0.10
CA ARG A 189 -13.99 1.97 -0.47
C ARG A 189 -14.15 3.38 0.06
N VAL A 190 -13.13 4.23 -0.11
CA VAL A 190 -13.12 5.63 0.32
C VAL A 190 -12.56 6.52 -0.77
N TRP A 191 -12.90 7.80 -0.73
CA TRP A 191 -12.21 8.79 -1.57
C TRP A 191 -10.81 9.05 -1.05
N VAL A 192 -9.86 9.32 -1.95
CA VAL A 192 -8.52 9.79 -1.57
C VAL A 192 -8.21 11.08 -2.33
N VAL A 193 -7.78 12.11 -1.61
CA VAL A 193 -7.25 13.37 -2.17
C VAL A 193 -5.78 13.47 -1.80
N ALA A 194 -4.91 13.31 -2.80
CA ALA A 194 -3.48 13.14 -2.62
C ALA A 194 -2.68 14.25 -3.30
N ALA A 195 -1.95 15.03 -2.52
CA ALA A 195 -1.13 16.14 -2.99
C ALA A 195 0.35 15.81 -2.82
N ASN A 196 1.11 15.81 -3.90
CA ASN A 196 2.54 15.52 -3.92
C ASN A 196 3.36 16.71 -4.42
N LYS A 197 4.62 16.76 -4.01
CA LYS A 197 5.56 17.80 -4.48
C LYS A 197 5.98 17.59 -5.92
N VAL A 198 6.43 18.68 -6.52
CA VAL A 198 7.26 18.70 -7.74
C VAL A 198 8.58 19.40 -7.47
N GLY A 199 9.55 19.25 -8.35
CA GLY A 199 10.87 19.90 -8.21
C GLY A 199 11.75 19.22 -7.16
N PRO A 200 12.94 19.78 -6.85
CA PRO A 200 13.92 19.11 -6.00
C PRO A 200 13.39 18.76 -4.61
N LEU A 201 13.58 17.51 -4.18
CA LEU A 201 13.31 17.06 -2.80
C LEU A 201 14.55 17.09 -1.90
N LEU A 202 15.68 17.48 -2.47
CA LEU A 202 16.98 17.57 -1.81
C LEU A 202 17.50 19.01 -1.91
N PRO A 203 18.33 19.46 -0.95
CA PRO A 203 19.05 20.72 -1.10
C PRO A 203 19.88 20.74 -2.40
N ALA A 204 19.91 21.89 -3.07
CA ALA A 204 20.55 22.02 -4.38
C ALA A 204 22.04 21.64 -4.37
N ASP A 205 22.75 21.93 -3.27
CA ASP A 205 24.17 21.60 -3.08
C ASP A 205 24.43 20.11 -2.81
N LYS A 206 23.38 19.32 -2.51
CA LYS A 206 23.47 17.87 -2.24
C LYS A 206 23.04 17.01 -3.42
N LEU A 207 22.27 17.57 -4.36
CA LEU A 207 21.62 16.82 -5.43
C LEU A 207 22.62 16.00 -6.27
N ASP A 208 23.70 16.64 -6.75
CA ASP A 208 24.68 15.97 -7.62
C ASP A 208 25.43 14.83 -6.90
N VAL A 209 25.80 15.06 -5.63
CA VAL A 209 26.53 14.07 -4.83
C VAL A 209 25.66 12.86 -4.53
N ILE A 210 24.40 13.09 -4.15
CA ILE A 210 23.44 12.02 -3.88
C ILE A 210 23.10 11.27 -5.18
N SER A 211 22.80 11.98 -6.26
CA SER A 211 22.54 11.38 -7.58
C SER A 211 23.67 10.46 -8.02
N ALA A 212 24.93 10.91 -7.93
CA ALA A 212 26.09 10.10 -8.27
C ALA A 212 26.24 8.86 -7.37
N GLY A 213 26.01 9.02 -6.06
CA GLY A 213 26.08 7.92 -5.09
C GLY A 213 25.01 6.85 -5.31
N LEU A 214 23.80 7.25 -5.71
CA LEU A 214 22.69 6.34 -5.98
C LEU A 214 22.68 5.77 -7.39
N LYS A 215 23.46 6.36 -8.32
CA LYS A 215 23.38 6.10 -9.76
C LYS A 215 21.97 6.37 -10.32
N VAL A 216 21.27 7.34 -9.73
CA VAL A 216 19.93 7.78 -10.13
C VAL A 216 20.06 9.17 -10.73
N PRO A 217 19.56 9.44 -11.95
CA PRO A 217 19.65 10.77 -12.54
C PRO A 217 18.98 11.85 -11.67
N PRO A 218 19.52 13.09 -11.61
CA PRO A 218 19.02 14.14 -10.70
C PRO A 218 17.53 14.43 -10.85
N GLU A 219 17.00 14.41 -12.08
CA GLU A 219 15.59 14.65 -12.37
C GLU A 219 14.64 13.64 -11.74
N TRP A 220 15.14 12.45 -11.42
CA TRP A 220 14.38 11.40 -10.73
C TRP A 220 14.39 11.53 -9.21
N LEU A 221 15.17 12.47 -8.66
CA LEU A 221 15.17 12.84 -7.24
C LEU A 221 14.27 14.08 -6.99
N HIS A 222 13.52 14.49 -8.02
CA HIS A 222 12.50 15.51 -7.91
C HIS A 222 11.15 14.88 -7.55
N GLY A 223 10.32 15.66 -6.86
CA GLY A 223 8.96 15.30 -6.53
C GLY A 223 8.21 14.83 -7.77
N ALA A 224 7.49 13.73 -7.57
CA ALA A 224 6.83 13.00 -8.63
C ALA A 224 5.65 13.74 -9.27
N GLY A 225 5.19 14.83 -8.66
CA GLY A 225 3.93 15.46 -9.05
C GLY A 225 2.81 14.43 -9.02
N GLU A 226 2.01 14.42 -10.08
CA GLU A 226 0.92 13.44 -10.25
C GLU A 226 -0.05 13.44 -9.07
N SER A 227 -0.24 14.60 -8.44
CA SER A 227 -1.28 14.79 -7.42
C SER A 227 -2.62 14.36 -7.98
N GLN A 228 -3.43 13.65 -7.21
CA GLN A 228 -4.61 13.00 -7.77
C GLN A 228 -5.76 12.88 -6.79
N ILE A 229 -6.95 12.75 -7.35
CA ILE A 229 -8.20 12.48 -6.66
C ILE A 229 -8.69 11.13 -7.14
N VAL A 230 -8.95 10.21 -6.21
CA VAL A 230 -9.29 8.82 -6.50
C VAL A 230 -10.63 8.46 -5.88
N ALA A 231 -11.49 7.84 -6.68
CA ALA A 231 -12.79 7.33 -6.29
C ALA A 231 -12.71 6.04 -5.45
N PRO A 232 -13.79 5.69 -4.72
CA PRO A 232 -13.83 4.49 -3.87
C PRO A 232 -13.56 3.15 -4.56
N ASP A 233 -13.64 3.06 -5.89
CA ASP A 233 -13.32 1.86 -6.67
C ASP A 233 -11.86 1.80 -7.13
N GLY A 234 -11.05 2.83 -6.82
CA GLY A 234 -9.67 2.97 -7.28
C GLY A 234 -9.52 3.79 -8.57
N THR A 235 -10.62 4.26 -9.17
CA THR A 235 -10.57 5.08 -10.39
C THR A 235 -9.97 6.45 -10.07
N VAL A 236 -8.89 6.81 -10.78
CA VAL A 236 -8.32 8.16 -10.72
C VAL A 236 -9.19 9.11 -11.54
N VAL A 237 -9.96 9.97 -10.86
CA VAL A 237 -10.91 10.89 -11.52
C VAL A 237 -10.28 12.21 -11.96
N ALA A 238 -9.16 12.59 -11.35
CA ALA A 238 -8.36 13.73 -11.76
C ALA A 238 -6.89 13.51 -11.36
N LYS A 239 -5.95 13.91 -12.23
CA LYS A 239 -4.52 13.72 -12.03
C LYS A 239 -3.72 14.91 -12.58
N GLY A 240 -2.75 15.36 -11.81
CA GLY A 240 -1.82 16.42 -12.16
C GLY A 240 -0.68 15.93 -13.05
N PRO A 241 0.10 16.85 -13.63
CA PRO A 241 1.26 16.49 -14.43
C PRO A 241 2.40 15.93 -13.56
N ARG A 242 3.34 15.22 -14.20
CA ARG A 242 4.58 14.72 -13.58
C ARG A 242 5.48 15.83 -13.05
N THR A 243 5.48 16.98 -13.71
CA THR A 243 6.30 18.14 -13.36
C THR A 243 5.48 19.42 -13.46
N GLY A 244 5.95 20.47 -12.79
CA GLY A 244 5.28 21.76 -12.78
C GLY A 244 4.16 21.86 -11.74
N GLU A 245 3.84 23.10 -11.37
CA GLU A 245 2.77 23.37 -10.42
C GLU A 245 1.40 23.10 -11.04
N ALA A 246 0.47 22.61 -10.23
CA ALA A 246 -0.90 22.39 -10.66
C ALA A 246 -1.88 22.42 -9.48
N VAL A 247 -3.12 22.78 -9.79
CA VAL A 247 -4.29 22.63 -8.94
C VAL A 247 -5.18 21.57 -9.60
N VAL A 248 -5.26 20.39 -9.00
CA VAL A 248 -6.00 19.24 -9.52
C VAL A 248 -7.34 19.18 -8.81
N VAL A 249 -8.44 19.32 -9.55
CA VAL A 249 -9.79 19.46 -8.99
C VAL A 249 -10.75 18.42 -9.51
N ALA A 250 -11.65 17.97 -8.64
CA ALA A 250 -12.78 17.12 -9.01
C ALA A 250 -13.95 17.35 -8.06
N ASP A 251 -15.14 17.09 -8.56
CA ASP A 251 -16.33 16.99 -7.72
C ASP A 251 -16.46 15.54 -7.24
N ILE A 252 -16.62 15.36 -5.93
CA ILE A 252 -16.75 14.05 -5.29
C ILE A 252 -18.05 13.96 -4.49
N ASP A 253 -18.53 12.73 -4.32
CA ASP A 253 -19.64 12.37 -3.43
C ASP A 253 -19.13 11.42 -2.32
N PRO A 254 -18.82 11.95 -1.12
CA PRO A 254 -18.37 11.14 0.01
C PRO A 254 -19.34 10.02 0.40
N ALA A 255 -20.64 10.14 0.09
CA ALA A 255 -21.61 9.09 0.41
C ALA A 255 -21.35 7.77 -0.34
N LEU A 256 -20.66 7.81 -1.49
CA LEU A 256 -20.24 6.60 -2.22
C LEU A 256 -19.26 5.74 -1.40
N ALA A 257 -18.59 6.31 -0.41
CA ALA A 257 -17.71 5.56 0.49
C ALA A 257 -18.47 4.71 1.51
N ARG A 258 -19.79 4.91 1.68
CA ARG A 258 -20.58 4.23 2.72
C ARG A 258 -20.91 2.78 2.36
N ASP A 259 -20.99 2.46 1.07
CA ASP A 259 -21.24 1.08 0.65
C ASP A 259 -19.93 0.31 0.57
N LYS A 260 -19.72 -0.59 1.54
CA LYS A 260 -18.54 -1.46 1.61
C LYS A 260 -18.76 -2.80 0.93
N ARG A 261 -19.95 -3.04 0.38
CA ARG A 261 -20.32 -4.30 -0.23
C ARG A 261 -19.60 -4.53 -1.56
N ARG A 262 -19.24 -5.78 -1.76
CA ARG A 262 -18.73 -6.31 -3.03
C ARG A 262 -19.90 -6.73 -3.93
N PRO A 263 -19.65 -7.01 -5.23
CA PRO A 263 -20.68 -7.47 -6.15
C PRO A 263 -21.44 -8.72 -5.69
N ASP A 264 -20.81 -9.59 -4.90
CA ASP A 264 -21.44 -10.79 -4.32
C ASP A 264 -22.31 -10.50 -3.09
N GLY A 265 -22.34 -9.26 -2.60
CA GLY A 265 -23.06 -8.84 -1.40
C GLY A 265 -22.23 -8.87 -0.12
N THR A 266 -21.00 -9.39 -0.14
CA THR A 266 -20.11 -9.42 1.03
C THR A 266 -19.71 -7.99 1.42
N ASP A 267 -20.05 -7.57 2.64
CA ASP A 267 -19.52 -6.33 3.20
C ASP A 267 -18.10 -6.55 3.73
N ARG A 268 -17.12 -5.93 3.06
CA ARG A 268 -15.69 -6.20 3.32
C ARG A 268 -15.19 -5.67 4.67
N PHE A 269 -15.97 -4.87 5.40
CA PHE A 269 -15.57 -4.36 6.72
C PHE A 269 -16.11 -5.27 7.80
N THR A 270 -17.38 -5.65 7.71
CA THR A 270 -18.03 -6.56 8.67
C THR A 270 -17.53 -8.00 8.54
N ALA A 271 -17.11 -8.43 7.34
CA ALA A 271 -16.52 -9.75 7.12
C ALA A 271 -15.07 -9.89 7.65
N ARG A 272 -14.43 -8.79 8.07
CA ARG A 272 -13.09 -8.86 8.68
C ARG A 272 -13.13 -9.68 9.97
N ARG A 273 -12.01 -10.33 10.28
CA ARG A 273 -11.84 -11.09 11.52
C ARG A 273 -10.69 -10.55 12.35
N GLY A 274 -10.96 -9.51 13.15
CA GLY A 274 -9.94 -8.83 13.98
C GLY A 274 -9.07 -9.77 14.80
N SER A 275 -9.67 -10.84 15.36
CA SER A 275 -8.96 -11.87 16.13
C SER A 275 -7.86 -12.59 15.34
N VAL A 276 -8.06 -12.82 14.04
CA VAL A 276 -7.06 -13.45 13.15
C VAL A 276 -5.86 -12.53 12.95
N TYR A 277 -6.07 -11.21 13.03
CA TYR A 277 -5.02 -10.21 12.81
C TYR A 277 -4.25 -9.84 14.08
N ALA A 278 -4.55 -10.46 15.23
CA ALA A 278 -3.87 -10.18 16.49
C ALA A 278 -2.32 -10.21 16.41
N PRO A 279 -1.65 -11.04 15.58
CA PRO A 279 -0.21 -10.98 15.41
C PRO A 279 0.33 -9.65 14.86
N ILE A 280 -0.46 -8.89 14.09
CA ILE A 280 -0.07 -7.58 13.54
C ILE A 280 0.14 -6.54 14.66
N GLY A 281 -0.58 -6.69 15.78
CA GLY A 281 -0.49 -5.80 16.94
C GLY A 281 0.67 -6.14 17.90
N ARG A 282 1.61 -6.98 17.49
CA ARG A 282 2.77 -7.39 18.30
C ARG A 282 4.04 -6.74 17.76
N PRO A 283 5.07 -6.55 18.61
CA PRO A 283 6.38 -6.13 18.13
C PRO A 283 6.83 -7.04 16.99
N PRO A 284 7.43 -6.48 15.93
CA PRO A 284 8.00 -7.27 14.86
C PRO A 284 8.99 -8.28 15.43
N GLN A 285 8.83 -9.53 15.03
CA GLN A 285 9.82 -10.57 15.28
C GLN A 285 10.63 -10.70 14.00
N ASP A 286 11.92 -11.01 14.10
CA ASP A 286 12.75 -11.38 12.96
C ASP A 286 12.77 -12.92 12.85
N PRO A 287 11.77 -13.55 12.21
CA PRO A 287 11.76 -14.98 12.04
C PRO A 287 12.70 -15.31 10.88
N ARG A 288 14.02 -15.13 11.02
CA ARG A 288 14.99 -15.46 9.95
C ARG A 288 14.69 -16.87 9.40
N PRO A 289 14.05 -17.00 8.22
CA PRO A 289 13.64 -18.30 7.70
C PRO A 289 14.88 -19.02 7.14
N PRO A 290 14.79 -20.33 6.81
CA PRO A 290 15.83 -21.03 6.07
C PRO A 290 16.18 -20.35 4.74
N GLN A 291 17.31 -20.72 4.12
CA GLN A 291 17.78 -20.12 2.86
C GLN A 291 16.72 -20.24 1.74
N ALA A 292 16.27 -19.09 1.20
CA ALA A 292 15.36 -19.02 0.06
C ALA A 292 16.15 -19.02 -1.26
N ALA A 293 15.56 -19.55 -2.32
CA ALA A 293 16.22 -19.65 -3.62
C ALA A 293 16.32 -18.29 -4.32
N GLU A 294 17.41 -18.07 -5.06
CA GLU A 294 17.58 -16.87 -5.91
C GLU A 294 16.59 -16.85 -7.09
N SER A 295 16.16 -18.02 -7.55
CA SER A 295 15.26 -18.18 -8.68
C SER A 295 14.32 -19.35 -8.46
N LEU A 296 13.04 -19.14 -8.81
CA LEU A 296 11.99 -20.15 -8.79
C LEU A 296 11.15 -20.04 -10.06
N HIS A 297 11.15 -21.08 -10.88
CA HIS A 297 10.22 -21.19 -12.00
C HIS A 297 8.83 -21.57 -11.46
N ALA A 298 7.86 -20.69 -11.63
CA ALA A 298 6.47 -20.89 -11.25
C ALA A 298 5.57 -20.94 -12.48
N ALA A 299 4.41 -21.57 -12.34
CA ALA A 299 3.39 -21.65 -13.37
C ALA A 299 2.01 -21.29 -12.82
N VAL A 300 1.23 -20.60 -13.65
CA VAL A 300 -0.23 -20.52 -13.54
C VAL A 300 -0.80 -21.57 -14.47
N VAL A 301 -1.69 -22.43 -13.95
CA VAL A 301 -2.25 -23.56 -14.70
C VAL A 301 -3.78 -23.57 -14.58
N ARG A 302 -4.50 -23.30 -15.66
CA ARG A 302 -5.98 -23.12 -15.71
C ARG A 302 -6.77 -24.43 -15.74
N GLY A 303 -6.33 -25.41 -14.94
CA GLY A 303 -6.92 -26.75 -14.84
C GLY A 303 -5.86 -27.84 -14.85
N HIS A 304 -6.08 -28.93 -14.11
CA HIS A 304 -5.06 -29.95 -13.88
C HIS A 304 -4.52 -30.61 -15.17
N GLY A 305 -5.26 -30.56 -16.29
CA GLY A 305 -4.80 -31.04 -17.59
C GLY A 305 -3.56 -30.32 -18.14
N GLY A 306 -3.27 -29.09 -17.71
CA GLY A 306 -2.08 -28.32 -18.10
C GLY A 306 -0.84 -28.60 -17.25
N VAL A 307 -0.94 -29.44 -16.21
CA VAL A 307 0.19 -29.74 -15.32
C VAL A 307 1.40 -30.34 -16.06
N PRO A 308 1.24 -31.31 -17.00
CA PRO A 308 2.38 -31.86 -17.74
C PRO A 308 3.15 -30.82 -18.57
N GLU A 309 2.44 -29.85 -19.14
CA GLU A 309 3.05 -28.74 -19.89
C GLU A 309 3.89 -27.85 -18.96
N ALA A 310 3.32 -27.46 -17.82
CA ALA A 310 4.04 -26.64 -16.83
C ALA A 310 5.29 -27.34 -16.28
N LEU A 311 5.20 -28.65 -16.01
CA LEU A 311 6.34 -29.46 -15.56
C LEU A 311 7.42 -29.57 -16.63
N SER A 312 7.03 -29.75 -17.89
CA SER A 312 7.96 -29.79 -19.04
C SER A 312 8.69 -28.46 -19.24
N ALA A 313 8.04 -27.35 -18.88
CA ALA A 313 8.64 -26.01 -18.84
C ALA A 313 9.52 -25.75 -17.59
N GLY A 314 9.71 -26.75 -16.72
CA GLY A 314 10.59 -26.69 -15.56
C GLY A 314 9.97 -26.02 -14.33
N ALA A 315 8.66 -25.80 -14.30
CA ALA A 315 7.99 -25.19 -13.16
C ALA A 315 8.09 -26.09 -11.90
N ARG A 316 8.38 -25.47 -10.76
CA ARG A 316 8.50 -26.12 -9.44
C ARG A 316 7.39 -25.72 -8.48
N LEU A 317 6.71 -24.62 -8.76
CA LEU A 317 5.45 -24.21 -8.12
C LEU A 317 4.39 -24.05 -9.20
N LEU A 318 3.29 -24.79 -9.10
CA LEU A 318 2.15 -24.70 -10.00
C LEU A 318 0.97 -24.16 -9.20
N VAL A 319 0.41 -23.02 -9.59
CA VAL A 319 -0.78 -22.45 -8.93
C VAL A 319 -1.96 -22.55 -9.90
N LEU A 320 -3.01 -23.21 -9.44
CA LEU A 320 -4.25 -23.43 -10.15
C LEU A 320 -5.35 -22.56 -9.53
N PRO A 321 -6.43 -22.23 -10.26
CA PRO A 321 -7.57 -21.52 -9.70
C PRO A 321 -8.28 -22.28 -8.58
N GLU A 322 -9.33 -21.68 -8.02
CA GLU A 322 -10.31 -22.39 -7.20
C GLU A 322 -10.98 -23.50 -8.04
N LEU A 323 -10.64 -24.76 -7.77
CA LEU A 323 -11.23 -25.90 -8.48
C LEU A 323 -12.43 -26.47 -7.72
N GLN A 324 -12.54 -26.18 -6.42
CA GLN A 324 -13.67 -26.50 -5.53
C GLN A 324 -13.99 -27.99 -5.34
N ASP A 325 -13.70 -28.86 -6.30
CA ASP A 325 -13.90 -30.31 -6.24
C ASP A 325 -12.69 -31.00 -5.57
N PRO A 326 -12.87 -31.65 -4.40
CA PRO A 326 -11.81 -32.38 -3.71
C PRO A 326 -11.21 -33.53 -4.52
N SER A 327 -11.93 -34.09 -5.51
CA SER A 327 -11.44 -35.20 -6.34
C SER A 327 -10.17 -34.84 -7.12
N VAL A 328 -9.95 -33.54 -7.38
CA VAL A 328 -8.79 -33.04 -8.11
C VAL A 328 -7.46 -33.30 -7.39
N VAL A 329 -7.49 -33.45 -6.07
CA VAL A 329 -6.28 -33.67 -5.25
C VAL A 329 -5.57 -34.96 -5.67
N ALA A 330 -6.33 -36.04 -5.88
CA ALA A 330 -5.77 -37.32 -6.32
C ALA A 330 -5.17 -37.22 -7.73
N ALA A 331 -5.84 -36.48 -8.64
CA ALA A 331 -5.34 -36.25 -9.98
C ALA A 331 -4.03 -35.44 -9.98
N LEU A 332 -3.95 -34.38 -9.16
CA LEU A 332 -2.73 -33.59 -9.00
C LEU A 332 -1.58 -34.40 -8.43
N GLN A 333 -1.84 -35.22 -7.41
CA GLN A 333 -0.81 -36.11 -6.84
C GLN A 333 -0.25 -37.06 -7.91
N GLU A 334 -1.13 -37.67 -8.71
CA GLU A 334 -0.72 -38.57 -9.79
C GLU A 334 0.14 -37.85 -10.84
N LEU A 335 -0.28 -36.66 -11.26
CA LEU A 335 0.43 -35.84 -12.25
C LEU A 335 1.79 -35.33 -11.75
N LEU A 336 1.97 -35.20 -10.44
CA LEU A 336 3.22 -34.77 -9.81
C LEU A 336 4.15 -35.94 -9.47
N ARG A 337 3.77 -37.19 -9.74
CA ARG A 337 4.59 -38.37 -9.47
C ARG A 337 5.97 -38.22 -10.12
N ASP A 338 7.01 -38.61 -9.38
CA ASP A 338 8.41 -38.53 -9.80
C ASP A 338 8.93 -37.11 -10.09
N THR A 339 8.20 -36.08 -9.63
CA THR A 339 8.64 -34.68 -9.67
C THR A 339 8.93 -34.14 -8.27
N ALA A 340 9.71 -33.06 -8.22
CA ALA A 340 9.92 -32.28 -7.01
C ALA A 340 9.13 -30.95 -7.04
N ALA A 341 8.08 -30.89 -7.86
CA ALA A 341 7.19 -29.74 -7.95
C ALA A 341 6.05 -29.84 -6.93
N VAL A 342 5.47 -28.70 -6.60
CA VAL A 342 4.26 -28.61 -5.76
C VAL A 342 3.16 -27.91 -6.54
N ALA A 343 1.92 -28.40 -6.40
CA ALA A 343 0.73 -27.75 -6.92
C ALA A 343 -0.09 -27.14 -5.77
N VAL A 344 -0.62 -25.95 -5.99
CA VAL A 344 -1.52 -25.24 -5.07
C VAL A 344 -2.83 -24.95 -5.79
N THR A 345 -3.94 -25.30 -5.16
CA THR A 345 -5.31 -24.97 -5.59
C THR A 345 -6.17 -24.81 -4.34
N SER A 346 -7.48 -24.59 -4.50
CA SER A 346 -8.43 -24.70 -3.40
C SER A 346 -9.63 -25.57 -3.76
N VAL A 347 -10.16 -26.24 -2.74
CA VAL A 347 -11.29 -27.17 -2.79
C VAL A 347 -12.30 -26.82 -1.70
N VAL A 348 -13.56 -27.24 -1.87
CA VAL A 348 -14.58 -27.16 -0.82
C VAL A 348 -14.78 -28.57 -0.26
N GLU A 349 -14.28 -28.80 0.95
CA GLU A 349 -14.38 -30.07 1.67
C GLU A 349 -14.81 -29.84 3.11
N ASP A 350 -15.70 -30.69 3.64
CA ASP A 350 -16.16 -30.65 5.03
C ASP A 350 -16.58 -29.25 5.52
N GLY A 351 -17.43 -28.57 4.73
CA GLY A 351 -17.97 -27.24 5.04
C GLY A 351 -16.92 -26.11 5.05
N ALA A 352 -15.72 -26.33 4.51
CA ALA A 352 -14.66 -25.33 4.45
C ALA A 352 -14.11 -25.15 3.02
N HIS A 353 -13.88 -23.90 2.62
CA HIS A 353 -13.05 -23.60 1.46
C HIS A 353 -11.58 -23.66 1.87
N THR A 354 -10.84 -24.62 1.32
CA THR A 354 -9.50 -24.98 1.79
C THR A 354 -8.52 -24.95 0.63
N GLY A 355 -7.49 -24.10 0.74
CA GLY A 355 -6.29 -24.16 -0.07
C GLY A 355 -5.50 -25.43 0.26
N VAL A 356 -5.09 -26.18 -0.75
CA VAL A 356 -4.35 -27.44 -0.61
C VAL A 356 -3.00 -27.34 -1.31
N VAL A 357 -1.96 -27.80 -0.63
CA VAL A 357 -0.60 -27.90 -1.18
C VAL A 357 -0.30 -29.36 -1.45
N VAL A 358 -0.16 -29.73 -2.72
CA VAL A 358 -0.03 -31.11 -3.19
C VAL A 358 1.36 -31.34 -3.75
N SER A 359 1.98 -32.45 -3.37
CA SER A 359 3.27 -32.92 -3.89
C SER A 359 3.15 -34.36 -4.40
N ALA A 360 4.23 -34.92 -4.94
CA ALA A 360 4.32 -36.34 -5.27
C ALA A 360 3.99 -37.27 -4.07
N ALA A 361 4.26 -36.82 -2.84
CA ALA A 361 3.96 -37.56 -1.61
C ALA A 361 2.50 -37.43 -1.14
N GLY A 362 1.66 -36.68 -1.86
CA GLY A 362 0.29 -36.34 -1.48
C GLY A 362 0.17 -34.92 -0.93
N VAL A 363 -0.88 -34.67 -0.15
CA VAL A 363 -1.13 -33.34 0.44
C VAL A 363 -0.18 -33.08 1.59
N ILE A 364 0.63 -32.04 1.46
CA ILE A 364 1.65 -31.63 2.45
C ILE A 364 1.22 -30.39 3.25
N GLY A 365 0.11 -29.76 2.89
CA GLY A 365 -0.36 -28.54 3.56
C GLY A 365 -1.81 -28.21 3.26
N ARG A 366 -2.48 -27.56 4.21
CA ARG A 366 -3.84 -27.02 4.08
C ARG A 366 -3.93 -25.64 4.72
N GLN A 367 -4.61 -24.72 4.05
CA GLN A 367 -4.99 -23.41 4.56
C GLN A 367 -6.51 -23.29 4.44
N LEU A 368 -7.23 -23.08 5.53
CA LEU A 368 -8.65 -22.74 5.44
C LEU A 368 -8.80 -21.26 5.08
N GLN A 369 -9.80 -20.93 4.27
CA GLN A 369 -10.19 -19.53 4.06
C GLN A 369 -10.51 -18.87 5.40
N LEU A 370 -10.02 -17.66 5.60
CA LEU A 370 -10.10 -16.94 6.87
C LEU A 370 -11.41 -16.16 6.98
N HIS A 371 -11.87 -15.56 5.88
CA HIS A 371 -13.02 -14.65 5.89
C HIS A 371 -14.29 -15.28 5.31
N PRO A 372 -15.47 -14.98 5.88
CA PRO A 372 -16.75 -15.34 5.27
C PRO A 372 -17.00 -14.54 3.99
N VAL A 373 -17.64 -15.19 3.02
CA VAL A 373 -18.05 -14.58 1.75
C VAL A 373 -19.41 -15.10 1.28
N ALA A 374 -20.25 -14.17 0.85
CA ALA A 374 -21.63 -14.42 0.46
C ALA A 374 -21.74 -15.40 -0.72
N ARG A 375 -20.79 -15.38 -1.68
CA ARG A 375 -20.81 -16.31 -2.83
C ARG A 375 -20.65 -17.79 -2.45
N LEU A 376 -20.21 -18.08 -1.22
CA LEU A 376 -20.04 -19.45 -0.70
C LEU A 376 -21.06 -19.81 0.39
N ASP A 377 -22.04 -18.94 0.64
CA ASP A 377 -23.10 -19.19 1.63
C ASP A 377 -23.82 -20.51 1.37
N GLY A 378 -24.07 -21.26 2.44
CA GLY A 378 -24.70 -22.58 2.39
C GLY A 378 -23.78 -23.72 1.93
N ARG A 379 -22.56 -23.43 1.48
CA ARG A 379 -21.53 -24.43 1.14
C ARG A 379 -20.35 -24.41 2.11
N VAL A 380 -20.07 -23.25 2.69
CA VAL A 380 -18.96 -23.02 3.63
C VAL A 380 -19.51 -22.39 4.90
N ASP A 381 -19.30 -23.05 6.02
CA ASP A 381 -19.64 -22.56 7.37
C ASP A 381 -18.42 -22.57 8.32
N ARG A 382 -17.33 -23.23 7.92
CA ARG A 382 -16.09 -23.34 8.70
C ARG A 382 -14.94 -22.54 8.08
N HIS A 383 -14.26 -21.77 8.92
CA HIS A 383 -13.22 -20.81 8.54
C HIS A 383 -11.97 -21.02 9.38
N GLY A 384 -10.81 -20.66 8.85
CA GLY A 384 -9.53 -20.74 9.55
C GLY A 384 -9.35 -19.59 10.54
N ASP A 385 -8.61 -19.84 11.63
CA ASP A 385 -8.31 -18.86 12.67
C ASP A 385 -6.88 -18.30 12.60
N GLY A 386 -6.11 -18.69 11.57
CA GLY A 386 -4.73 -18.29 11.37
C GLY A 386 -4.21 -18.62 9.98
N LEU A 387 -3.15 -17.93 9.60
CA LEU A 387 -2.42 -18.20 8.36
C LEU A 387 -1.31 -19.22 8.62
N GLU A 388 -1.29 -20.27 7.81
CA GLU A 388 -0.29 -21.33 7.80
C GLU A 388 0.79 -21.05 6.74
N THR A 389 2.01 -21.54 7.01
CA THR A 389 3.13 -21.48 6.07
C THR A 389 3.80 -22.84 5.93
N PHE A 390 4.36 -23.10 4.75
CA PHE A 390 4.94 -24.38 4.38
C PHE A 390 6.39 -24.18 3.91
N ASP A 391 7.35 -24.79 4.60
CA ASP A 391 8.76 -24.73 4.22
C ASP A 391 9.04 -25.70 3.07
N LEU A 392 9.48 -25.16 1.94
CA LEU A 392 9.79 -25.92 0.73
C LEU A 392 11.27 -25.71 0.34
N PRO A 393 11.85 -26.57 -0.52
CA PRO A 393 13.27 -26.47 -0.87
C PRO A 393 13.72 -25.13 -1.49
N TRP A 394 12.78 -24.32 -1.99
CA TRP A 394 13.04 -23.02 -2.62
C TRP A 394 12.65 -21.82 -1.75
N GLY A 395 12.06 -22.03 -0.57
CA GLY A 395 11.60 -20.97 0.32
C GLY A 395 10.30 -21.33 1.04
N ARG A 396 9.81 -20.39 1.85
CA ARG A 396 8.56 -20.52 2.59
C ARG A 396 7.36 -20.08 1.75
N LEU A 397 6.37 -20.95 1.63
CA LEU A 397 5.11 -20.70 0.93
C LEU A 397 4.01 -20.33 1.92
N ALA A 398 3.25 -19.28 1.63
CA ALA A 398 1.91 -19.06 2.19
C ALA A 398 0.85 -19.30 1.11
N VAL A 399 -0.36 -19.70 1.51
CA VAL A 399 -1.51 -19.83 0.61
C VAL A 399 -2.56 -18.82 1.05
N VAL A 400 -3.07 -18.01 0.12
CA VAL A 400 -4.17 -17.07 0.37
C VAL A 400 -5.36 -17.52 -0.45
N VAL A 401 -6.42 -17.96 0.22
CA VAL A 401 -7.49 -18.74 -0.40
C VAL A 401 -8.63 -17.83 -0.81
N GLY A 402 -8.98 -17.83 -2.09
CA GLY A 402 -10.14 -17.12 -2.61
C GLY A 402 -10.11 -15.63 -2.23
N ASP A 403 -11.18 -15.19 -1.61
CA ASP A 403 -11.41 -13.79 -1.27
C ASP A 403 -10.59 -13.28 -0.09
N ASP A 404 -9.82 -14.14 0.60
CA ASP A 404 -8.80 -13.66 1.54
C ASP A 404 -7.81 -12.69 0.85
N ALA A 405 -7.69 -12.78 -0.48
CA ALA A 405 -6.86 -11.93 -1.32
C ALA A 405 -7.19 -10.43 -1.23
N ILE A 406 -8.42 -10.04 -0.85
CA ILE A 406 -8.80 -8.62 -0.78
C ILE A 406 -8.34 -7.95 0.53
N TYR A 407 -7.96 -8.74 1.54
CA TYR A 407 -7.64 -8.25 2.87
C TYR A 407 -6.11 -8.04 3.02
N PRO A 408 -5.62 -6.78 3.08
CA PRO A 408 -4.20 -6.49 3.30
C PRO A 408 -3.59 -7.25 4.47
N GLU A 409 -4.37 -7.41 5.53
CA GLU A 409 -3.97 -8.02 6.78
C GLU A 409 -3.49 -9.46 6.58
N VAL A 410 -4.04 -10.20 5.62
CA VAL A 410 -3.63 -11.59 5.34
C VAL A 410 -2.21 -11.65 4.77
N PHE A 411 -1.87 -10.74 3.85
CA PHE A 411 -0.51 -10.67 3.30
C PHE A 411 0.48 -10.12 4.33
N ARG A 412 0.02 -9.23 5.21
CA ARG A 412 0.80 -8.79 6.36
C ARG A 412 1.12 -9.96 7.29
N LEU A 413 0.15 -10.84 7.58
CA LEU A 413 0.40 -12.07 8.34
C LEU A 413 1.38 -13.00 7.61
N ALA A 414 1.27 -13.15 6.28
CA ALA A 414 2.21 -13.96 5.49
C ALA A 414 3.65 -13.45 5.62
N ALA A 415 3.83 -12.13 5.54
CA ALA A 415 5.13 -11.51 5.65
C ALA A 415 5.71 -11.60 7.06
N ILE A 416 4.90 -11.41 8.11
CA ILE A 416 5.32 -11.62 9.51
C ILE A 416 5.65 -13.09 9.77
N ALA A 417 5.00 -14.03 9.09
CA ALA A 417 5.35 -15.46 9.17
C ALA A 417 6.61 -15.82 8.35
N GLY A 418 7.21 -14.85 7.66
CA GLY A 418 8.43 -15.03 6.87
C GLY A 418 8.19 -15.72 5.54
N ALA A 419 7.00 -15.60 4.95
CA ALA A 419 6.74 -16.14 3.61
C ALA A 419 7.61 -15.44 2.55
N ASP A 420 8.15 -16.23 1.62
CA ASP A 420 8.90 -15.75 0.46
C ASP A 420 8.01 -15.66 -0.79
N VAL A 421 7.06 -16.59 -0.88
CA VAL A 421 6.12 -16.73 -1.99
C VAL A 421 4.72 -16.93 -1.44
N VAL A 422 3.73 -16.30 -2.08
CA VAL A 422 2.31 -16.49 -1.80
C VAL A 422 1.61 -17.04 -3.04
N ALA A 423 0.94 -18.17 -2.88
CA ALA A 423 0.06 -18.71 -3.91
C ALA A 423 -1.39 -18.25 -3.64
N VAL A 424 -2.03 -17.69 -4.66
CA VAL A 424 -3.38 -17.12 -4.56
C VAL A 424 -4.31 -17.81 -5.57
N PRO A 425 -4.89 -18.97 -5.23
CA PRO A 425 -6.02 -19.55 -5.97
C PRO A 425 -7.29 -18.74 -5.69
N PHE A 426 -7.75 -17.92 -6.64
CA PHE A 426 -8.91 -17.04 -6.40
C PHE A 426 -9.65 -16.62 -7.67
N SER A 427 -10.88 -16.15 -7.51
CA SER A 427 -11.75 -15.64 -8.57
C SER A 427 -12.09 -14.18 -8.26
N PRO A 428 -11.38 -13.20 -8.87
CA PRO A 428 -11.57 -11.81 -8.54
C PRO A 428 -12.99 -11.34 -8.89
N ALA A 429 -13.59 -10.54 -8.01
CA ALA A 429 -14.91 -9.96 -8.24
C ALA A 429 -14.84 -8.56 -8.85
N GLU A 430 -13.68 -7.90 -8.73
CA GLU A 430 -13.47 -6.53 -9.17
C GLU A 430 -12.08 -6.37 -9.80
N ASP A 431 -11.96 -5.53 -10.82
CA ASP A 431 -10.72 -5.36 -11.60
C ASP A 431 -9.53 -4.88 -10.75
N TRP A 432 -9.81 -4.05 -9.74
CA TRP A 432 -8.78 -3.49 -8.86
C TRP A 432 -8.04 -4.59 -8.08
N GLU A 433 -8.65 -5.76 -7.83
CA GLU A 433 -8.05 -6.83 -7.03
C GLU A 433 -6.73 -7.33 -7.68
N LEU A 434 -6.71 -7.49 -9.01
CA LEU A 434 -5.51 -7.86 -9.77
C LEU A 434 -4.65 -6.65 -10.16
N ALA A 435 -5.28 -5.54 -10.54
CA ALA A 435 -4.59 -4.38 -11.11
C ALA A 435 -3.86 -3.53 -10.04
N LEU A 436 -4.41 -3.47 -8.83
CA LEU A 436 -3.92 -2.63 -7.73
C LEU A 436 -3.65 -3.44 -6.46
N GLY A 437 -4.58 -4.31 -6.08
CA GLY A 437 -4.56 -5.08 -4.83
C GLY A 437 -3.31 -5.96 -4.70
N LEU A 438 -3.24 -7.03 -5.48
CA LEU A 438 -2.10 -7.97 -5.41
C LEU A 438 -0.72 -7.34 -5.70
N PRO A 439 -0.53 -6.43 -6.67
CA PRO A 439 0.75 -5.76 -6.81
C PRO A 439 1.11 -4.92 -5.58
N GLU A 440 0.15 -4.26 -4.92
CA GLU A 440 0.41 -3.58 -3.65
C GLU A 440 0.79 -4.56 -2.55
N ARG A 441 0.15 -5.73 -2.45
CA ARG A 441 0.51 -6.74 -1.45
C ARG A 441 1.94 -7.25 -1.61
N ALA A 442 2.39 -7.40 -2.86
CA ALA A 442 3.77 -7.72 -3.16
C ALA A 442 4.72 -6.57 -2.78
N ALA A 443 4.36 -5.33 -3.12
CA ALA A 443 5.15 -4.13 -2.87
C ALA A 443 5.31 -3.85 -1.36
N GLU A 444 4.20 -3.70 -0.65
CA GLU A 444 4.17 -3.23 0.74
C GLU A 444 4.79 -4.27 1.70
N ASN A 445 4.72 -5.57 1.36
CA ASN A 445 5.20 -6.65 2.23
C ASN A 445 6.47 -7.36 1.73
N ARG A 446 6.96 -7.04 0.53
CA ARG A 446 8.06 -7.73 -0.16
C ARG A 446 7.81 -9.24 -0.25
N LEU A 447 6.76 -9.59 -1.00
CA LEU A 447 6.35 -10.97 -1.25
C LEU A 447 6.36 -11.25 -2.76
N ASN A 448 6.84 -12.42 -3.17
CA ASN A 448 6.54 -12.91 -4.51
C ASN A 448 5.11 -13.46 -4.50
N ILE A 449 4.30 -13.17 -5.50
CA ILE A 449 2.90 -13.62 -5.55
C ILE A 449 2.63 -14.30 -6.90
N VAL A 450 1.96 -15.46 -6.85
CA VAL A 450 1.42 -16.13 -8.03
C VAL A 450 -0.09 -16.21 -7.89
N ALA A 451 -0.80 -15.47 -8.76
CA ALA A 451 -2.24 -15.36 -8.71
C ALA A 451 -2.87 -16.18 -9.83
N ALA A 452 -3.65 -17.20 -9.47
CA ALA A 452 -4.32 -18.06 -10.42
C ALA A 452 -5.85 -17.91 -10.31
N THR A 453 -6.45 -17.47 -11.41
CA THR A 453 -7.88 -17.29 -11.63
C THR A 453 -8.43 -18.30 -12.65
N PRO A 454 -9.75 -18.44 -12.82
CA PRO A 454 -10.32 -19.33 -13.82
C PRO A 454 -9.94 -18.94 -15.27
N LEU A 455 -10.01 -19.88 -16.21
CA LEU A 455 -9.87 -19.56 -17.63
C LEU A 455 -10.95 -18.55 -18.04
N GLY A 456 -10.59 -17.56 -18.86
CA GLY A 456 -11.45 -16.42 -19.19
C GLY A 456 -11.26 -15.21 -18.28
N THR A 457 -10.50 -15.34 -17.18
CA THR A 457 -10.08 -14.23 -16.31
C THR A 457 -8.56 -14.06 -16.38
N PRO A 458 -8.00 -12.83 -16.40
CA PRO A 458 -6.56 -12.62 -16.32
C PRO A 458 -5.94 -13.18 -15.03
N ALA A 459 -4.67 -13.57 -15.08
CA ALA A 459 -3.83 -13.86 -13.92
C ALA A 459 -2.56 -13.03 -13.97
N ALA A 460 -1.72 -13.16 -12.94
CA ALA A 460 -0.43 -12.53 -12.95
C ALA A 460 0.56 -13.23 -12.03
N PHE A 461 1.84 -13.01 -12.34
CA PHE A 461 2.95 -13.19 -11.42
C PHE A 461 3.44 -11.82 -10.97
N TYR A 462 3.76 -11.69 -9.69
CA TYR A 462 4.32 -10.49 -9.09
C TYR A 462 5.66 -10.90 -8.48
N ALA A 463 6.73 -10.71 -9.24
CA ALA A 463 8.09 -11.05 -8.82
C ALA A 463 8.77 -9.84 -8.18
N LEU A 464 9.67 -10.09 -7.24
CA LEU A 464 10.43 -9.04 -6.58
C LEU A 464 11.68 -8.65 -7.37
N SER A 465 11.90 -7.34 -7.48
CA SER A 465 13.17 -6.78 -7.97
C SER A 465 14.24 -6.79 -6.87
N PRO A 466 15.52 -7.01 -7.20
CA PRO A 466 16.65 -6.73 -6.31
C PRO A 466 16.89 -5.22 -6.14
N ASP A 467 16.62 -4.44 -7.19
CA ASP A 467 16.64 -2.98 -7.19
C ASP A 467 15.34 -2.47 -6.55
N PHE A 468 15.37 -2.26 -5.23
CA PHE A 468 14.21 -1.88 -4.41
C PHE A 468 14.56 -0.85 -3.33
N THR A 469 15.77 -0.90 -2.77
CA THR A 469 16.13 -0.04 -1.63
C THR A 469 16.53 1.34 -2.11
N LEU A 470 15.85 2.37 -1.62
CA LEU A 470 16.34 3.73 -1.70
C LEU A 470 17.61 3.87 -0.87
N TRP A 471 18.50 4.73 -1.33
CA TRP A 471 19.77 5.02 -0.66
C TRP A 471 20.83 3.90 -0.74
N THR A 472 20.62 2.92 -1.61
CA THR A 472 21.68 2.04 -2.14
C THR A 472 21.94 2.34 -3.61
N ALA A 473 23.10 1.93 -4.12
CA ALA A 473 23.41 2.07 -5.53
C ALA A 473 22.44 1.21 -6.36
N TRP A 474 21.74 1.83 -7.30
CA TRP A 474 20.83 1.15 -8.21
C TRP A 474 21.61 0.50 -9.37
N GLU A 475 21.28 -0.73 -9.75
CA GLU A 475 22.04 -1.48 -10.76
C GLU A 475 21.51 -1.30 -12.20
N GLY A 476 20.20 -1.11 -12.39
CA GLY A 476 19.56 -0.87 -13.69
C GLY A 476 19.29 0.61 -14.06
N PRO A 477 18.53 0.88 -15.13
CA PRO A 477 17.96 2.21 -15.34
C PRO A 477 16.90 2.47 -14.26
N PHE A 478 17.03 3.57 -13.53
CA PHE A 478 16.00 3.98 -12.58
C PHE A 478 14.74 4.44 -13.33
N THR A 479 13.60 3.81 -13.04
CA THR A 479 12.32 4.06 -13.73
C THR A 479 11.36 4.94 -12.92
N GLY A 480 11.80 5.42 -11.75
CA GLY A 480 10.94 6.08 -10.78
C GLY A 480 10.13 5.12 -9.90
N ARG A 481 10.03 3.83 -10.25
CA ARG A 481 9.35 2.81 -9.45
C ARG A 481 10.32 2.23 -8.43
N ILE A 482 9.89 2.18 -7.17
CA ILE A 482 10.70 1.72 -6.06
C ILE A 482 10.19 0.38 -5.57
N SER A 483 8.90 0.34 -5.23
CA SER A 483 8.26 -0.80 -4.55
C SER A 483 7.44 -1.67 -5.48
N HIS A 484 7.02 -1.12 -6.62
CA HIS A 484 6.20 -1.85 -7.58
C HIS A 484 6.87 -3.17 -8.03
N PRO A 485 6.18 -4.33 -7.94
CA PRO A 485 6.76 -5.60 -8.35
C PRO A 485 6.98 -5.66 -9.86
N LEU A 486 7.80 -6.61 -10.31
CA LEU A 486 7.87 -7.02 -11.71
C LEU A 486 6.62 -7.85 -12.01
N VAL A 487 5.72 -7.30 -12.82
CA VAL A 487 4.43 -7.93 -13.14
C VAL A 487 4.53 -8.65 -14.47
N THR A 488 4.24 -9.95 -14.47
CA THR A 488 4.02 -10.74 -15.68
C THR A 488 2.53 -11.06 -15.76
N GLU A 489 1.82 -10.34 -16.62
CA GLU A 489 0.40 -10.58 -16.86
C GLU A 489 0.19 -11.88 -17.66
N VAL A 490 -0.86 -12.62 -17.29
CA VAL A 490 -1.30 -13.83 -17.97
C VAL A 490 -2.66 -13.52 -18.61
N PRO A 491 -2.73 -13.44 -19.95
CA PRO A 491 -3.98 -13.19 -20.65
C PRO A 491 -5.07 -14.21 -20.29
N ALA A 492 -6.32 -13.75 -20.30
CA ALA A 492 -7.49 -14.55 -19.92
C ALA A 492 -7.63 -15.90 -20.67
N GLY A 493 -7.18 -15.96 -21.93
CA GLY A 493 -7.25 -17.17 -22.75
C GLY A 493 -6.05 -18.12 -22.61
N THR A 494 -5.04 -17.78 -21.82
CA THR A 494 -3.82 -18.58 -21.67
C THR A 494 -4.02 -19.69 -20.65
N ALA A 495 -3.95 -20.94 -21.10
CA ALA A 495 -4.18 -22.11 -20.24
C ALA A 495 -3.01 -22.41 -19.29
N VAL A 496 -1.77 -22.26 -19.77
CA VAL A 496 -0.55 -22.43 -18.99
C VAL A 496 0.37 -21.25 -19.28
N ALA A 497 0.87 -20.62 -18.22
CA ALA A 497 1.88 -19.57 -18.31
C ALA A 497 2.94 -19.82 -17.25
N THR A 498 4.18 -19.44 -17.52
CA THR A 498 5.29 -19.57 -16.59
C THR A 498 6.01 -18.23 -16.41
N ALA A 499 6.60 -18.04 -15.23
CA ALA A 499 7.46 -16.92 -14.92
C ALA A 499 8.51 -17.31 -13.89
N VAL A 500 9.55 -16.49 -13.76
CA VAL A 500 10.59 -16.65 -12.73
C VAL A 500 10.29 -15.69 -11.59
N LEU A 501 10.26 -16.23 -10.38
CA LEU A 501 10.19 -15.48 -9.12
C LEU A 501 11.57 -15.43 -8.48
N ALA A 502 11.76 -14.51 -7.55
CA ALA A 502 13.00 -14.37 -6.79
C ALA A 502 12.72 -14.46 -5.27
N PRO A 503 12.49 -15.67 -4.71
CA PRO A 503 12.19 -15.87 -3.28
C PRO A 503 13.19 -15.17 -2.36
N ALA A 504 14.49 -15.24 -2.63
CA ALA A 504 15.54 -14.61 -1.81
C ALA A 504 15.38 -13.08 -1.66
N GLN A 505 14.74 -12.41 -2.62
CA GLN A 505 14.53 -10.96 -2.59
C GLN A 505 13.45 -10.54 -1.59
N SER A 506 12.65 -11.48 -1.08
CA SER A 506 11.68 -11.23 0.00
C SER A 506 12.37 -10.71 1.26
N ARG A 507 13.63 -11.07 1.49
CA ARG A 507 14.37 -10.87 2.75
C ARG A 507 14.72 -9.43 3.02
N ASN A 508 14.97 -8.67 1.96
CA ASN A 508 15.24 -7.26 2.10
C ASN A 508 13.92 -6.51 2.25
N LYS A 509 13.63 -6.11 3.49
CA LYS A 509 12.48 -5.30 3.86
C LYS A 509 12.82 -3.81 3.99
N LEU A 510 14.10 -3.43 3.88
CA LEU A 510 14.52 -2.04 3.95
C LEU A 510 14.20 -1.33 2.63
N VAL A 511 13.25 -0.38 2.67
CA VAL A 511 12.94 0.48 1.52
C VAL A 511 13.83 1.71 1.47
N SER A 512 14.36 2.14 2.61
CA SER A 512 15.20 3.33 2.74
C SER A 512 16.03 3.22 4.02
N ARG A 513 17.00 4.11 4.21
CA ARG A 513 17.79 4.16 5.45
C ARG A 513 16.86 4.26 6.66
N GLY A 514 16.96 3.28 7.56
CA GLY A 514 16.15 3.22 8.79
C GLY A 514 14.64 3.04 8.56
N THR A 515 14.24 2.64 7.36
CA THR A 515 12.82 2.47 6.99
C THR A 515 12.60 1.05 6.51
N ASP A 516 12.00 0.24 7.39
CA ASP A 516 11.69 -1.16 7.12
C ASP A 516 10.19 -1.33 6.84
N LEU A 517 9.86 -2.01 5.74
CA LEU A 517 8.49 -2.27 5.30
C LEU A 517 7.73 -3.24 6.20
N LEU A 518 8.37 -3.97 7.10
CA LEU A 518 7.70 -4.78 8.10
C LEU A 518 7.90 -4.20 9.50
N ASP A 519 9.14 -3.92 9.87
CA ASP A 519 9.47 -3.56 11.25
C ASP A 519 9.20 -2.10 11.59
N GLY A 520 9.21 -1.23 10.56
CA GLY A 520 9.00 0.21 10.70
C GLY A 520 7.54 0.64 10.83
N ARG A 521 6.60 -0.31 10.84
CA ARG A 521 5.14 -0.08 10.85
C ARG A 521 4.58 0.14 12.26
N PRO A 522 3.47 0.88 12.41
CA PRO A 522 2.94 1.30 13.72
C PRO A 522 2.11 0.20 14.40
N TRP A 523 2.74 -0.93 14.76
CA TRP A 523 2.08 -2.09 15.36
C TRP A 523 1.38 -1.80 16.71
N GLN A 524 1.75 -0.73 17.41
CA GLN A 524 1.05 -0.29 18.63
C GLN A 524 -0.27 0.44 18.35
N LEU A 525 -0.51 0.87 17.10
CA LEU A 525 -1.61 1.74 16.73
C LEU A 525 -2.64 1.04 15.83
N VAL A 526 -2.57 -0.29 15.70
CA VAL A 526 -3.46 -1.10 14.85
C VAL A 526 -4.72 -1.62 15.56
N ASP A 527 -5.09 -1.06 16.71
CA ASP A 527 -6.26 -1.50 17.47
C ASP A 527 -7.56 -1.53 16.66
N ALA A 528 -7.73 -0.61 15.70
CA ALA A 528 -8.89 -0.61 14.80
C ALA A 528 -8.91 -1.85 13.89
N LEU A 529 -7.73 -2.40 13.56
CA LEU A 529 -7.63 -3.59 12.71
C LEU A 529 -7.89 -4.86 13.51
N THR A 530 -7.40 -4.96 14.75
CA THR A 530 -7.33 -6.20 15.54
C THR A 530 -8.53 -6.44 16.46
N ARG A 531 -9.42 -5.46 16.61
CA ARG A 531 -10.64 -5.57 17.44
C ARG A 531 -11.86 -6.06 16.68
#